data_AF-A0A2H0L2P7-F1
#
_entry.id   AF-A0A2H0L2P7-F1
#
_cell.length_a   1.000
_cell.length_b   1.000
_cell.length_c   1.000
_cell.angle_alpha   90.00
_cell.angle_beta   90.00
_cell.angle_gamma   90.00
#
_symmetry.space_group_name_H-M   'P 1'
#
loop_
_entity.id
_entity.type
_entity.pdbx_description
1 polymer ?
#
loop_
_entity_poly.entity_id
_entity_poly.type
_entity_poly.pdbx_seq_one_letter_code
_entity_poly.pdbx_strand_id
1 'polypeptide(L)'
;MIDQITNNEITNSVKKNFKDRFSSPVFGTFFIWWVIFHWEFVYAMFFVDESRVWRTTNMLMNDYLRARYFHIDWSFVFFWLAPFVMTFVTIWWFPRFILIPLFRKWEEYESEKQIIKIKIGRKIEEETVKRLEVTSQKIEKEKKIEEADPSINLEREYLQFRKSDFFNNFKRLIESIYKHHGYVSTVNFEVPRDILAYTHSNGLVEFEDNNRKIHLTEKGKYFVKQYSLHNK
;
A
#
# COMPACT_ATOMS: atom_id res chain seq x y z
N MET A 1 11.78 -18.91 54.37
CA MET A 1 11.56 -19.87 53.27
C MET A 1 10.18 -20.53 53.36
N ILE A 2 9.75 -20.97 54.55
CA ILE A 2 8.38 -21.48 54.80
C ILE A 2 7.31 -20.40 54.54
N ASP A 3 7.52 -19.16 54.98
CA ASP A 3 6.57 -18.05 54.74
C ASP A 3 6.36 -17.68 53.26
N GLN A 4 7.36 -17.92 52.40
CA GLN A 4 7.22 -17.68 50.96
C GLN A 4 6.43 -18.80 50.28
N ILE A 5 6.53 -20.04 50.77
CA ILE A 5 5.80 -21.20 50.24
C ILE A 5 4.32 -21.11 50.65
N THR A 6 4.03 -20.80 51.91
CA THR A 6 2.66 -20.64 52.42
C THR A 6 1.93 -19.47 51.76
N ASN A 7 2.60 -18.33 51.58
CA ASN A 7 2.02 -17.18 50.87
C ASN A 7 1.68 -17.51 49.41
N ASN A 8 2.49 -18.35 48.75
CA ASN A 8 2.26 -18.75 47.36
C ASN A 8 1.12 -19.79 47.25
N GLU A 9 0.99 -20.72 48.20
CA GLU A 9 -0.13 -21.68 48.23
C GLU A 9 -1.47 -21.00 48.57
N ILE A 10 -1.48 -20.06 49.51
CA ILE A 10 -2.68 -19.28 49.86
C ILE A 10 -3.11 -18.40 48.69
N THR A 11 -2.18 -17.67 48.06
CA THR A 11 -2.51 -16.85 46.89
C THR A 11 -2.96 -17.69 45.70
N ASN A 12 -2.34 -18.85 45.45
CA ASN A 12 -2.75 -19.74 44.36
C ASN A 12 -4.11 -20.41 44.61
N SER A 13 -4.42 -20.80 45.85
CA SER A 13 -5.73 -21.36 46.20
C SER A 13 -6.85 -20.32 46.13
N VAL A 14 -6.61 -19.08 46.58
CA VAL A 14 -7.53 -17.96 46.40
C VAL A 14 -7.72 -17.66 44.92
N LYS A 15 -6.63 -17.51 44.16
CA LYS A 15 -6.69 -17.26 42.71
C LYS A 15 -7.46 -18.34 41.95
N LYS A 16 -7.25 -19.62 42.30
CA LYS A 16 -7.97 -20.75 41.69
C LYS A 16 -9.45 -20.72 42.04
N ASN A 17 -9.81 -20.49 43.30
CA ASN A 17 -11.22 -20.36 43.72
C ASN A 17 -11.93 -19.17 43.07
N PHE A 18 -11.25 -18.04 42.93
CA PHE A 18 -11.77 -16.89 42.19
C PHE A 18 -11.92 -17.24 40.71
N LYS A 19 -10.90 -17.83 40.07
CA LYS A 19 -10.97 -18.22 38.66
C LYS A 19 -12.13 -19.18 38.40
N ASP A 20 -12.31 -20.21 39.22
CA ASP A 20 -13.34 -21.23 39.01
C ASP A 20 -14.75 -20.66 39.20
N ARG A 21 -14.96 -19.74 40.16
CA ARG A 21 -16.27 -19.10 40.41
C ARG A 21 -16.60 -17.94 39.46
N PHE A 22 -15.59 -17.21 38.99
CA PHE A 22 -15.73 -16.11 38.02
C PHE A 22 -15.60 -16.56 36.56
N SER A 23 -15.31 -17.85 36.32
CA SER A 23 -15.23 -18.43 34.97
C SER A 23 -16.58 -18.44 34.25
N SER A 24 -17.69 -18.41 34.99
CA SER A 24 -19.02 -18.31 34.40
C SER A 24 -19.27 -16.87 33.95
N PRO A 25 -19.59 -16.65 32.66
CA PRO A 25 -19.92 -15.32 32.13
C PRO A 25 -21.05 -14.63 32.90
N VAL A 26 -21.99 -15.41 33.45
CA VAL A 26 -23.11 -14.90 34.24
C VAL A 26 -22.64 -14.33 35.58
N PHE A 27 -21.87 -15.11 36.34
CA PHE A 27 -21.40 -14.67 37.66
C PHE A 27 -20.38 -13.53 37.55
N GLY A 28 -19.48 -13.58 36.56
CA GLY A 28 -18.53 -12.50 36.32
C GLY A 28 -19.23 -11.19 35.96
N THR A 29 -20.16 -11.22 35.01
CA THR A 29 -20.93 -10.03 34.60
C THR A 29 -21.79 -9.50 35.74
N PHE A 30 -22.43 -10.38 36.52
CA PHE A 30 -23.19 -9.99 37.70
C PHE A 30 -22.33 -9.29 38.73
N PHE A 31 -21.17 -9.84 39.07
CA PHE A 31 -20.29 -9.23 40.05
C PHE A 31 -19.81 -7.84 39.61
N ILE A 32 -19.47 -7.67 38.32
CA ILE A 32 -19.11 -6.36 37.77
C ILE A 32 -20.26 -5.36 37.97
N TRP A 33 -21.48 -5.72 37.59
CA TRP A 33 -22.64 -4.85 37.80
C TRP A 33 -22.92 -4.60 39.28
N TRP A 34 -22.80 -5.60 40.14
CA TRP A 34 -22.98 -5.46 41.57
C TRP A 34 -22.00 -4.43 42.16
N VAL A 35 -20.72 -4.53 41.80
CA VAL A 35 -19.69 -3.56 42.22
C VAL A 35 -20.00 -2.16 41.70
N ILE A 36 -20.43 -2.01 40.43
CA ILE A 36 -20.77 -0.71 39.85
C ILE A 36 -21.95 -0.07 40.61
N PHE A 37 -23.04 -0.82 40.82
CA PHE A 37 -24.23 -0.30 41.49
C PHE A 37 -24.05 -0.09 43.00
N HIS A 38 -23.08 -0.79 43.62
CA HIS A 38 -22.81 -0.70 45.05
C HIS A 38 -21.42 -0.11 45.32
N TRP A 39 -20.93 0.72 44.39
CA TRP A 39 -19.57 1.27 44.47
C TRP A 39 -19.36 2.07 45.75
N GLU A 40 -20.34 2.84 46.21
CA GLU A 40 -20.24 3.58 47.48
C GLU A 40 -20.05 2.65 48.69
N PHE A 41 -20.75 1.52 48.70
CA PHE A 41 -20.62 0.51 49.75
C PHE A 41 -19.24 -0.15 49.70
N VAL A 42 -18.77 -0.55 48.52
CA VAL A 42 -17.42 -1.11 48.33
C VAL A 42 -16.35 -0.09 48.73
N TYR A 43 -16.53 1.18 48.35
CA TYR A 43 -15.63 2.26 48.70
C TYR A 43 -15.58 2.47 50.22
N ALA A 44 -16.74 2.55 50.87
CA ALA A 44 -16.84 2.69 52.32
C ALA A 44 -16.22 1.51 53.07
N MET A 45 -16.44 0.29 52.60
CA MET A 45 -15.92 -0.93 53.23
C MET A 45 -14.39 -1.02 53.17
N PHE A 46 -13.77 -0.65 52.06
CA PHE A 46 -12.33 -0.88 51.84
C PHE A 46 -11.44 0.36 52.01
N PHE A 47 -11.99 1.57 51.83
CA PHE A 47 -11.19 2.79 51.73
C PHE A 47 -11.52 3.84 52.80
N VAL A 48 -12.61 3.69 53.55
CA VAL A 48 -12.94 4.62 54.64
C VAL A 48 -12.38 4.09 55.94
N ASP A 49 -11.64 4.95 56.65
CA ASP A 49 -11.09 4.64 57.97
C ASP A 49 -12.20 4.58 59.03
N GLU A 50 -12.23 3.49 59.80
CA GLU A 50 -13.13 3.27 60.92
C GLU A 50 -13.03 4.39 61.97
N SER A 51 -11.83 4.91 62.23
CA SER A 51 -11.63 6.00 63.19
C SER A 51 -12.37 7.28 62.80
N ARG A 52 -12.53 7.51 61.49
CA ARG A 52 -13.23 8.68 60.93
C ARG A 52 -14.74 8.50 61.03
N VAL A 53 -15.22 7.29 60.76
CA VAL A 53 -16.64 6.94 60.90
C VAL A 53 -17.06 7.09 62.35
N TRP A 54 -16.33 6.46 63.28
CA TRP A 54 -16.62 6.55 64.71
C TRP A 54 -16.70 8.00 65.21
N ARG A 55 -15.73 8.84 64.86
CA ARG A 55 -15.71 10.26 65.29
C ARG A 55 -16.88 11.08 64.75
N THR A 56 -17.41 10.73 63.58
CA THR A 56 -18.44 11.52 62.89
C THR A 56 -19.84 11.04 63.24
N THR A 57 -20.05 9.73 63.32
CA THR A 57 -21.37 9.11 63.48
C THR A 57 -21.58 8.45 64.83
N ASN A 58 -20.51 8.27 65.62
CA ASN A 58 -20.50 7.52 66.87
C ASN A 58 -21.02 6.06 66.70
N MET A 59 -20.78 5.48 65.52
CA MET A 59 -21.15 4.12 65.16
C MET A 59 -19.92 3.31 64.79
N LEU A 60 -19.94 2.02 65.11
CA LEU A 60 -18.96 1.06 64.57
C LEU A 60 -19.12 0.99 63.04
N MET A 61 -18.04 0.64 62.32
CA MET A 61 -18.07 0.59 60.86
C MET A 61 -19.22 -0.30 60.33
N ASN A 62 -19.43 -1.47 60.94
CA ASN A 62 -20.50 -2.39 60.53
C ASN A 62 -21.89 -1.80 60.74
N ASP A 63 -22.13 -1.11 61.86
CA ASP A 63 -23.41 -0.47 62.16
C ASP A 63 -23.66 0.71 61.24
N TYR A 64 -22.62 1.48 60.93
CA TYR A 64 -22.67 2.56 59.95
C TYR A 64 -23.03 2.03 58.54
N LEU A 65 -22.34 0.99 58.06
CA LEU A 65 -22.63 0.41 56.75
C LEU A 65 -24.06 -0.14 56.69
N ARG A 66 -24.52 -0.81 57.75
CA ARG A 66 -25.89 -1.31 57.86
C ARG A 66 -26.91 -0.17 57.82
N ALA A 67 -26.72 0.85 58.65
CA ALA A 67 -27.63 1.99 58.74
C ALA A 67 -27.69 2.79 57.42
N ARG A 68 -26.55 2.92 56.74
CA ARG A 68 -26.42 3.73 55.52
C ARG A 68 -26.91 3.02 54.26
N TYR A 69 -26.61 1.73 54.10
CA TYR A 69 -26.81 1.02 52.83
C TYR A 69 -27.89 -0.08 52.87
N PHE A 70 -28.41 -0.42 54.07
CA PHE A 70 -29.40 -1.49 54.25
C PHE A 70 -30.72 -1.00 54.85
N HIS A 71 -31.10 0.26 54.59
CA HIS A 71 -32.44 0.74 54.90
C HIS A 71 -33.44 0.19 53.89
N ILE A 72 -34.45 -0.55 54.34
CA ILE A 72 -35.42 -1.20 53.45
C ILE A 72 -36.45 -0.17 52.97
N ASP A 73 -36.17 0.44 51.82
CA ASP A 73 -37.09 1.29 51.07
C ASP A 73 -37.18 0.84 49.59
N TRP A 74 -38.03 1.50 48.81
CA TRP A 74 -38.18 1.15 47.39
C TRP A 74 -36.90 1.35 46.59
N SER A 75 -36.08 2.36 46.94
CA SER A 75 -34.75 2.55 46.34
C SER A 75 -33.83 1.37 46.64
N PHE A 76 -33.81 0.86 47.86
CA PHE A 76 -33.01 -0.30 48.25
C PHE A 76 -33.36 -1.51 47.40
N VAL A 77 -34.65 -1.85 47.27
CA VAL A 77 -35.08 -2.98 46.43
C VAL A 77 -34.63 -2.79 44.99
N PHE A 78 -34.80 -1.58 44.43
CA PHE A 78 -34.40 -1.29 43.06
C PHE A 78 -32.88 -1.40 42.86
N PHE A 79 -32.08 -0.76 43.72
CA PHE A 79 -30.62 -0.77 43.61
C PHE A 79 -30.05 -2.18 43.77
N TRP A 80 -30.61 -2.99 44.66
CA TRP A 80 -30.16 -4.37 44.88
C TRP A 80 -30.63 -5.34 43.78
N LEU A 81 -31.75 -5.06 43.12
CA LEU A 81 -32.22 -5.84 41.97
C LEU A 81 -31.54 -5.43 40.66
N ALA A 82 -31.09 -4.17 40.54
CA ALA A 82 -30.51 -3.61 39.32
C ALA A 82 -29.32 -4.43 38.76
N PRO A 83 -28.36 -4.93 39.57
CA PRO A 83 -27.30 -5.81 39.06
C PRO A 83 -27.81 -7.06 38.35
N PHE A 84 -28.89 -7.67 38.84
CA PHE A 84 -29.50 -8.85 38.20
C PHE A 84 -30.13 -8.49 36.86
N VAL A 85 -30.86 -7.36 36.81
CA VAL A 85 -31.48 -6.85 35.58
C VAL A 85 -30.41 -6.50 34.55
N MET A 86 -29.35 -5.80 34.96
CA MET A 86 -28.26 -5.40 34.06
C MET A 86 -27.45 -6.59 33.56
N THR A 87 -27.27 -7.62 34.39
CA THR A 87 -26.68 -8.89 33.96
C THR A 87 -27.54 -9.56 32.91
N PHE A 88 -28.86 -9.61 33.14
CA PHE A 88 -29.80 -10.18 32.18
C PHE A 88 -29.77 -9.41 30.85
N VAL A 89 -29.79 -8.08 30.91
CA VAL A 89 -29.70 -7.22 29.73
C VAL A 89 -28.38 -7.44 29.00
N THR A 90 -27.25 -7.50 29.70
CA THR A 90 -25.93 -7.62 29.07
C THR A 90 -25.72 -8.97 28.38
N ILE A 91 -26.23 -10.06 28.97
CA ILE A 91 -25.98 -11.41 28.46
C ILE A 91 -27.01 -11.85 27.43
N TRP A 92 -28.29 -11.53 27.62
CA TRP A 92 -29.37 -12.02 26.75
C TRP A 92 -29.91 -10.96 25.80
N TRP A 93 -30.15 -9.75 26.29
CA TRP A 93 -30.80 -8.71 25.49
C TRP A 93 -29.79 -8.04 24.53
N PHE A 94 -28.68 -7.55 25.06
CA PHE A 94 -27.66 -6.79 24.33
C PHE A 94 -27.07 -7.58 23.14
N PRO A 95 -26.71 -8.87 23.26
CA PRO A 95 -26.18 -9.60 22.13
C PRO A 95 -27.23 -9.83 21.04
N ARG A 96 -28.46 -10.16 21.44
CA ARG A 96 -29.55 -10.47 20.52
C ARG A 96 -30.03 -9.26 19.72
N PHE A 97 -30.17 -8.10 20.39
CA PHE A 97 -30.77 -6.92 19.77
C PHE A 97 -29.77 -5.93 19.21
N ILE A 98 -28.52 -5.92 19.69
CA ILE A 98 -27.52 -4.91 19.28
C ILE A 98 -26.32 -5.59 18.60
N LEU A 99 -25.63 -6.50 19.27
CA LEU A 99 -24.36 -7.04 18.72
C LEU A 99 -24.57 -7.85 17.45
N ILE A 100 -25.52 -8.79 17.42
CA ILE A 100 -25.73 -9.65 16.24
C ILE A 100 -26.20 -8.83 15.03
N PRO A 101 -27.20 -7.93 15.15
CA PRO A 101 -27.59 -7.08 14.02
C PRO A 101 -26.47 -6.16 13.53
N LEU A 102 -25.70 -5.59 14.44
CA LEU A 102 -24.57 -4.73 14.08
C LEU A 102 -23.47 -5.51 13.36
N PHE A 103 -23.14 -6.69 13.86
CA PHE A 103 -22.15 -7.59 13.24
C PHE A 103 -22.59 -8.00 11.83
N ARG A 104 -23.85 -8.42 11.66
CA ARG A 104 -24.40 -8.78 10.35
C ARG A 104 -24.32 -7.62 9.36
N LYS A 105 -24.72 -6.41 9.79
CA LYS A 105 -24.66 -5.21 8.93
C LYS A 105 -23.21 -4.86 8.54
N TRP A 106 -22.26 -5.09 9.44
CA TRP A 106 -20.84 -4.86 9.16
C TRP A 106 -20.26 -5.87 8.17
N GLU A 107 -20.65 -7.14 8.30
CA GLU A 107 -20.27 -8.20 7.36
C GLU A 107 -20.85 -7.96 5.96
N GLU A 108 -22.12 -7.54 5.87
CA GLU A 108 -22.76 -7.14 4.61
C GLU A 108 -21.99 -5.99 3.94
N TYR A 109 -21.61 -4.96 4.71
CA TYR A 109 -20.83 -3.82 4.19
C TYR A 109 -19.45 -4.22 3.66
N GLU A 110 -18.71 -5.08 4.37
CA GLU A 110 -17.40 -5.52 3.90
C GLU A 110 -17.51 -6.42 2.66
N SER A 111 -18.56 -7.23 2.58
CA SER A 111 -18.88 -8.04 1.40
C SER A 111 -19.17 -7.18 0.16
N GLU A 112 -20.03 -6.16 0.31
CA GLU A 112 -20.34 -5.20 -0.75
C GLU A 112 -19.09 -4.45 -1.24
N LYS A 113 -18.25 -4.03 -0.30
CA LYS A 113 -16.98 -3.35 -0.61
C LYS A 113 -16.04 -4.23 -1.43
N GLN A 114 -15.96 -5.53 -1.15
CA GLN A 114 -15.17 -6.47 -1.95
C GLN A 114 -15.74 -6.62 -3.36
N ILE A 115 -17.07 -6.76 -3.50
CA ILE A 115 -17.74 -6.84 -4.80
C ILE A 115 -17.47 -5.58 -5.63
N ILE A 116 -17.56 -4.40 -5.01
CA ILE A 116 -17.28 -3.11 -5.68
C ILE A 116 -15.83 -3.05 -6.13
N LYS A 117 -14.86 -3.46 -5.29
CA LYS A 117 -13.44 -3.48 -5.67
C LYS A 117 -13.17 -4.39 -6.87
N ILE A 118 -13.74 -5.60 -6.87
CA ILE A 118 -13.61 -6.54 -8.00
C ILE A 118 -14.22 -5.94 -9.26
N LYS A 119 -15.41 -5.33 -9.15
CA LYS A 119 -16.09 -4.69 -10.29
C LYS A 119 -15.28 -3.52 -10.87
N ILE A 120 -14.66 -2.71 -10.02
CA ILE A 120 -13.78 -1.61 -10.44
C ILE A 120 -12.52 -2.17 -11.10
N GLY A 121 -11.87 -3.16 -10.48
CA GLY A 121 -10.69 -3.82 -11.02
C GLY A 121 -10.93 -4.39 -12.42
N ARG A 122 -12.04 -5.11 -12.60
CA ARG A 122 -12.45 -5.65 -13.91
C ARG A 122 -12.69 -4.56 -14.95
N LYS A 123 -13.33 -3.44 -14.59
CA LYS A 123 -13.51 -2.30 -15.52
C LYS A 123 -12.18 -1.71 -15.96
N ILE A 124 -11.24 -1.55 -15.03
CA ILE A 124 -9.89 -1.05 -15.34
C ILE A 124 -9.19 -2.03 -16.28
N GLU A 125 -9.26 -3.34 -15.98
CA GLU A 125 -8.66 -4.37 -16.83
C GLU A 125 -9.26 -4.36 -18.25
N GLU A 126 -10.58 -4.33 -18.38
CA GLU A 126 -11.27 -4.21 -19.67
C GLU A 126 -10.86 -2.94 -20.44
N GLU A 127 -10.68 -1.80 -19.77
CA GLU A 127 -10.16 -0.58 -20.39
C GLU A 127 -8.70 -0.70 -20.82
N THR A 128 -7.86 -1.36 -20.00
CA THR A 128 -6.45 -1.58 -20.36
C THR A 128 -6.32 -2.53 -21.55
N VAL A 129 -7.10 -3.60 -21.61
CA VAL A 129 -7.11 -4.55 -22.73
C VAL A 129 -7.53 -3.82 -24.01
N LYS A 130 -8.61 -3.03 -23.97
CA LYS A 130 -9.04 -2.21 -25.12
C LYS A 130 -7.95 -1.25 -25.59
N ARG A 131 -7.23 -0.59 -24.67
CA ARG A 131 -6.12 0.30 -25.03
C ARG A 131 -4.96 -0.47 -25.66
N LEU A 132 -4.63 -1.65 -25.14
CA LEU A 132 -3.59 -2.51 -25.68
C LEU A 132 -3.96 -3.01 -27.07
N GLU A 133 -5.20 -3.45 -27.30
CA GLU A 133 -5.70 -3.86 -28.62
C GLU A 133 -5.59 -2.73 -29.64
N VAL A 134 -6.03 -1.51 -29.28
CA VAL A 134 -5.89 -0.33 -30.15
C VAL A 134 -4.42 -0.03 -30.46
N THR A 135 -3.53 -0.19 -29.48
CA THR A 135 -2.10 0.05 -29.65
C THR A 135 -1.47 -1.01 -30.56
N SER A 136 -1.78 -2.29 -30.35
CA SER A 136 -1.32 -3.40 -31.19
C SER A 136 -1.78 -3.25 -32.64
N GLN A 137 -3.04 -2.85 -32.86
CA GLN A 137 -3.54 -2.57 -34.21
C GLN A 137 -2.81 -1.41 -34.89
N LYS A 138 -2.41 -0.37 -34.14
CA LYS A 138 -1.59 0.73 -34.69
C LYS A 138 -0.20 0.23 -35.08
N ILE A 139 0.46 -0.53 -34.21
CA ILE A 139 1.80 -1.10 -34.49
C ILE A 139 1.74 -2.02 -35.71
N GLU A 140 0.71 -2.86 -35.83
CA GLU A 140 0.57 -3.76 -36.99
C GLU A 140 0.35 -2.98 -38.29
N LYS A 141 -0.43 -1.89 -38.25
CA LYS A 141 -0.59 -0.99 -39.40
C LYS A 141 0.71 -0.28 -39.75
N GLU A 142 1.46 0.21 -38.77
CA GLU A 142 2.77 0.85 -38.98
C GLU A 142 3.77 -0.12 -39.60
N LYS A 143 3.86 -1.36 -39.10
CA LYS A 143 4.69 -2.41 -39.69
C LYS A 143 4.30 -2.73 -41.13
N LYS A 144 3.01 -2.85 -41.44
CA LYS A 144 2.54 -3.07 -42.81
C LYS A 144 2.89 -1.91 -43.75
N ILE A 145 2.87 -0.67 -43.24
CA ILE A 145 3.30 0.51 -44.00
C ILE A 145 4.82 0.48 -44.24
N GLU A 146 5.60 0.09 -43.24
CA GLU A 146 7.06 -0.07 -43.35
C GLU A 146 7.48 -1.20 -44.29
N GLU A 147 6.75 -2.31 -44.31
CA GLU A 147 6.97 -3.43 -45.23
C GLU A 147 6.56 -3.11 -46.67
N ALA A 148 5.54 -2.27 -46.86
CA ALA A 148 5.05 -1.89 -48.19
C ALA A 148 5.94 -0.86 -48.91
N ASP A 149 6.67 -0.02 -48.17
CA ASP A 149 7.56 0.98 -48.75
C ASP A 149 8.89 1.10 -47.98
N PRO A 150 9.97 0.45 -48.47
CA PRO A 150 11.30 0.52 -47.88
C PRO A 150 11.87 1.95 -47.80
N SER A 151 11.36 2.89 -48.59
CA SER A 151 11.83 4.28 -48.59
C SER A 151 11.39 5.05 -47.34
N ILE A 152 10.28 4.66 -46.70
CA ILE A 152 9.79 5.24 -45.44
C ILE A 152 10.75 4.93 -44.28
N ASN A 153 11.31 3.72 -44.26
CA ASN A 153 12.30 3.34 -43.25
C ASN A 153 13.59 4.14 -43.41
N LEU A 154 14.08 4.28 -44.65
CA LEU A 154 15.26 5.09 -44.96
C LEU A 154 15.06 6.58 -44.62
N GLU A 155 13.86 7.12 -44.85
CA GLU A 155 13.53 8.50 -44.47
C GLU A 155 13.50 8.68 -42.94
N ARG A 156 12.92 7.72 -42.19
CA ARG A 156 12.91 7.76 -40.73
C ARG A 156 14.31 7.70 -40.14
N GLU A 157 15.16 6.80 -40.64
CA GLU A 157 16.55 6.71 -40.21
C GLU A 157 17.33 7.99 -40.55
N TYR A 158 17.07 8.62 -41.69
CA TYR A 158 17.65 9.93 -42.03
C TYR A 158 17.19 11.02 -41.07
N LEU A 159 15.91 11.05 -40.67
CA LEU A 159 15.39 12.00 -39.68
C LEU A 159 16.02 11.81 -38.29
N GLN A 160 16.29 10.57 -37.89
CA GLN A 160 17.03 10.27 -36.66
C GLN A 160 18.48 10.74 -36.77
N PHE A 161 19.14 10.44 -37.88
CA PHE A 161 20.50 10.91 -38.16
C PHE A 161 20.59 12.43 -38.13
N ARG A 162 19.63 13.14 -38.69
CA ARG A 162 19.57 14.61 -38.67
C ARG A 162 19.50 15.20 -37.27
N LYS A 163 18.89 14.50 -36.31
CA LYS A 163 18.83 14.92 -34.90
C LYS A 163 20.09 14.57 -34.11
N SER A 164 20.97 13.74 -34.67
CA SER A 164 22.20 13.32 -33.99
C SER A 164 23.28 14.39 -34.07
N ASP A 165 24.19 14.37 -33.09
CA ASP A 165 25.35 15.27 -33.05
C ASP A 165 26.32 15.06 -34.25
N PHE A 166 26.19 13.92 -34.93
CA PHE A 166 27.00 13.51 -36.07
C PHE A 166 26.60 14.22 -37.38
N PHE A 167 25.39 14.77 -37.47
CA PHE A 167 24.89 15.39 -38.70
C PHE A 167 25.77 16.55 -39.18
N ASN A 168 26.27 17.37 -38.24
CA ASN A 168 27.14 18.50 -38.55
C ASN A 168 28.50 18.06 -39.12
N ASN A 169 29.00 16.93 -38.65
CA ASN A 169 30.28 16.36 -39.09
C ASN A 169 30.15 15.54 -40.38
N PHE A 170 28.94 15.26 -40.83
CA PHE A 170 28.68 14.50 -42.05
C PHE A 170 29.27 15.14 -43.30
N LYS A 171 29.31 16.49 -43.35
CA LYS A 171 29.97 17.22 -44.44
C LYS A 171 31.43 16.78 -44.62
N ARG A 172 32.17 16.56 -43.53
CA ARG A 172 33.56 16.10 -43.61
C ARG A 172 33.63 14.70 -44.21
N LEU A 173 32.72 13.79 -43.86
CA LEU A 173 32.64 12.47 -44.50
C LEU A 173 32.40 12.60 -46.01
N ILE A 174 31.48 13.46 -46.43
CA ILE A 174 31.20 13.72 -47.86
C ILE A 174 32.45 14.29 -48.56
N GLU A 175 33.16 15.22 -47.93
CA GLU A 175 34.39 15.79 -48.48
C GLU A 175 35.51 14.77 -48.63
N SER A 176 35.66 13.84 -47.67
CA SER A 176 36.58 12.71 -47.79
C SER A 176 36.31 11.90 -49.06
N ILE A 177 35.05 11.55 -49.29
CA ILE A 177 34.65 10.67 -50.40
C ILE A 177 34.79 11.38 -51.76
N TYR A 178 34.30 12.61 -51.88
CA TYR A 178 34.24 13.29 -53.18
C TYR A 178 35.45 14.18 -53.51
N LYS A 179 36.14 14.75 -52.51
CA LYS A 179 37.32 15.61 -52.74
C LYS A 179 38.65 14.90 -52.49
N HIS A 180 38.66 13.97 -51.55
CA HIS A 180 39.87 13.23 -51.16
C HIS A 180 39.81 11.75 -51.59
N HIS A 181 39.02 11.41 -52.61
CA HIS A 181 38.94 10.05 -53.20
C HIS A 181 38.70 8.93 -52.17
N GLY A 182 37.92 9.22 -51.13
CA GLY A 182 37.60 8.26 -50.06
C GLY A 182 38.66 8.11 -48.99
N TYR A 183 39.79 8.82 -49.05
CA TYR A 183 40.82 8.70 -48.01
C TYR A 183 40.36 9.29 -46.67
N VAL A 184 40.42 8.45 -45.63
CA VAL A 184 39.99 8.79 -44.26
C VAL A 184 40.88 9.86 -43.62
N SER A 185 42.16 9.85 -43.98
CA SER A 185 43.15 10.84 -43.55
C SER A 185 44.11 11.15 -44.70
N THR A 186 44.41 12.43 -44.88
CA THR A 186 45.45 12.97 -45.77
C THR A 186 46.27 14.01 -44.99
N VAL A 187 47.32 14.56 -45.59
CA VAL A 187 48.23 15.52 -44.93
C VAL A 187 47.49 16.76 -44.37
N ASN A 188 46.39 17.18 -44.99
CA ASN A 188 45.66 18.41 -44.63
C ASN A 188 44.21 18.18 -44.23
N PHE A 189 43.78 16.92 -44.07
CA PHE A 189 42.38 16.59 -43.87
C PHE A 189 42.23 15.24 -43.16
N GLU A 190 41.45 15.21 -42.08
CA GLU A 190 41.12 13.99 -41.34
C GLU A 190 39.63 13.97 -41.00
N VAL A 191 38.99 12.83 -41.26
CA VAL A 191 37.60 12.61 -40.85
C VAL A 191 37.60 12.23 -39.36
N PRO A 192 36.79 12.89 -38.51
CA PRO A 192 36.71 12.53 -37.10
C PRO A 192 36.31 11.06 -36.90
N ARG A 193 36.94 10.39 -35.93
CA ARG A 193 36.71 8.95 -35.69
C ARG A 193 35.27 8.63 -35.30
N ASP A 194 34.61 9.54 -34.59
CA ASP A 194 33.25 9.31 -34.10
C ASP A 194 32.23 9.28 -35.23
N ILE A 195 32.36 10.16 -36.24
CA ILE A 195 31.49 10.13 -37.42
C ILE A 195 31.76 8.88 -38.26
N LEU A 196 33.03 8.46 -38.41
CA LEU A 196 33.37 7.23 -39.12
C LEU A 196 32.73 6.00 -38.46
N ALA A 197 32.92 5.86 -37.14
CA ALA A 197 32.34 4.78 -36.36
C ALA A 197 30.81 4.75 -36.51
N TYR A 198 30.15 5.90 -36.33
CA TYR A 198 28.71 6.01 -36.51
C TYR A 198 28.27 5.63 -37.94
N THR A 199 28.92 6.16 -38.96
CA THR A 199 28.53 5.91 -40.37
C THR A 199 28.76 4.47 -40.81
N HIS A 200 29.81 3.83 -40.30
CA HIS A 200 30.08 2.42 -40.56
C HIS A 200 29.09 1.52 -39.83
N SER A 201 28.86 1.75 -38.53
CA SER A 201 27.90 0.96 -37.74
C SER A 201 26.46 1.08 -38.23
N ASN A 202 26.10 2.20 -38.87
CA ASN A 202 24.77 2.39 -39.48
C ASN A 202 24.72 1.98 -40.96
N GLY A 203 25.79 1.39 -41.50
CA GLY A 203 25.85 0.90 -42.88
C GLY A 203 25.77 1.99 -43.94
N LEU A 204 26.21 3.22 -43.63
CA LEU A 204 26.26 4.34 -44.58
C LEU A 204 27.53 4.30 -45.43
N VAL A 205 28.62 3.77 -44.88
CA VAL A 205 29.91 3.61 -45.56
C VAL A 205 30.52 2.24 -45.30
N GLU A 206 31.33 1.78 -46.23
CA GLU A 206 32.15 0.58 -46.11
C GLU A 206 33.62 0.96 -46.24
N PHE A 207 34.51 0.17 -45.63
CA PHE A 207 35.95 0.39 -45.67
C PHE A 207 36.63 -0.46 -46.74
N GLU A 208 37.60 0.15 -47.41
CA GLU A 208 38.51 -0.50 -48.37
C GLU A 208 39.98 -0.19 -48.01
N ASP A 209 40.91 -0.93 -48.63
CA ASP A 209 42.37 -0.73 -48.50
C ASP A 209 42.85 -0.69 -47.04
N ASN A 210 42.57 -1.74 -46.25
CA ASN A 210 42.96 -1.82 -44.83
C ASN A 210 42.49 -0.61 -44.01
N ASN A 211 41.21 -0.23 -44.16
CA ASN A 211 40.55 0.90 -43.47
C ASN A 211 41.12 2.29 -43.81
N ARG A 212 41.83 2.43 -44.94
CA ARG A 212 42.38 3.71 -45.39
C ARG A 212 41.45 4.46 -46.31
N LYS A 213 40.54 3.74 -46.98
CA LYS A 213 39.53 4.31 -47.87
C LYS A 213 38.12 3.94 -47.41
N ILE A 214 37.18 4.82 -47.75
CA ILE A 214 35.74 4.62 -47.55
C ILE A 214 34.96 4.92 -48.81
N HIS A 215 33.90 4.14 -49.05
CA HIS A 215 32.90 4.40 -50.10
C HIS A 215 31.48 4.35 -49.54
N LEU A 216 30.55 5.01 -50.24
CA LEU A 216 29.14 5.05 -49.83
C LEU A 216 28.42 3.76 -50.24
N THR A 217 27.64 3.22 -49.32
CA THR A 217 26.62 2.21 -49.65
C THR A 217 25.43 2.87 -50.36
N GLU A 218 24.48 2.08 -50.89
CA GLU A 218 23.23 2.62 -51.46
C GLU A 218 22.44 3.50 -50.45
N LYS A 219 22.46 3.08 -49.18
CA LYS A 219 21.91 3.85 -48.06
C LYS A 219 22.68 5.15 -47.84
N GLY A 220 24.01 5.09 -47.86
CA GLY A 220 24.87 6.27 -47.78
C GLY A 220 24.60 7.28 -48.89
N LYS A 221 24.44 6.81 -50.14
CA LYS A 221 24.09 7.66 -51.29
C LYS A 221 22.75 8.36 -51.10
N TYR A 222 21.74 7.66 -50.57
CA TYR A 222 20.45 8.26 -50.22
C TYR A 222 20.60 9.38 -49.17
N PHE A 223 21.36 9.14 -48.11
CA PHE A 223 21.60 10.12 -47.04
C PHE A 223 22.35 11.35 -47.55
N VAL A 224 23.36 11.16 -48.41
CA VAL A 224 24.10 12.26 -49.05
C VAL A 224 23.19 13.08 -49.98
N LYS A 225 22.31 12.42 -50.74
CA LYS A 225 21.32 13.10 -51.59
C LYS A 225 20.38 13.97 -50.75
N GLN A 226 19.82 13.45 -49.67
CA GLN A 226 18.94 14.21 -48.77
C GLN A 226 19.68 15.35 -48.07
N TYR A 227 20.92 15.12 -47.62
CA TYR A 227 21.76 16.15 -47.01
C TYR A 227 22.05 17.31 -47.97
N SER A 228 22.32 17.02 -49.23
CA SER A 228 22.62 18.01 -50.27
C SER A 228 21.38 18.82 -50.69
N LEU A 229 20.18 18.23 -50.61
CA LEU A 229 18.92 18.94 -50.84
C LEU A 229 18.57 19.90 -49.70
N HIS A 230 18.96 19.57 -48.47
CA HIS A 230 18.64 20.37 -47.29
C HIS A 230 19.63 21.50 -46.98
N ASN A 231 20.88 21.39 -47.45
CA ASN A 231 21.95 22.36 -47.21
C ASN A 231 22.33 23.19 -48.46
N LYS A 232 21.42 23.29 -49.43
CA LYS A 232 21.47 24.28 -50.51
C LYS A 232 20.90 25.61 -50.04
#